data_AF-A0A948IMV9-F1
#
_entry.id   AF-A0A948IMV9-F1
#
_cell.length_a   1.000
_cell.length_b   1.000
_cell.length_c   1.000
_cell.angle_alpha   90.00
_cell.angle_beta   90.00
_cell.angle_gamma   90.00
#
_symmetry.space_group_name_H-M   'P 1'
#
loop_
_entity.id
_entity.type
_entity.pdbx_description
1 polymer ?
#
loop_
_entity_poly.entity_id
_entity_poly.type
_entity_poly.pdbx_seq_one_letter_code
_entity_poly.pdbx_strand_id
1 'polypeptide(L)'
;MSETPRAGIEGRILELGDRLVEVEAPAHFTNARVEAWIDWAGGRADLAAAILQYAYALAGKAQAKGLTKDLKSRTKFREAITEAMMLGAVARTPAAEPLRVLEPGAASLDRMTASQRGREAAQAAAGLLGARLQAVMDAVLRCEGGPEACADPARNTSLARAAEAAR
;
A
#
# COMPACT_ATOMS: atom_id res chain seq x y z
N MET A 1 10.26 -40.15 9.22
CA MET A 1 9.71 -39.33 8.13
C MET A 1 8.56 -38.55 8.74
N SER A 2 8.82 -37.34 9.24
CA SER A 2 7.73 -36.47 9.70
C SER A 2 7.09 -35.87 8.45
N GLU A 3 5.81 -36.16 8.24
CA GLU A 3 4.97 -35.38 7.33
C GLU A 3 4.85 -33.97 7.91
N THR A 4 5.70 -33.06 7.46
CA THR A 4 5.44 -31.63 7.63
C THR A 4 4.18 -31.34 6.83
N PRO A 5 3.12 -30.77 7.42
CA PRO A 5 1.91 -30.47 6.69
C PRO A 5 2.27 -29.49 5.57
N ARG A 6 2.00 -29.89 4.32
CA ARG A 6 2.08 -28.99 3.17
C ARG A 6 1.11 -27.85 3.46
N ALA A 7 1.61 -26.62 3.56
CA ALA A 7 0.75 -25.46 3.74
C ALA A 7 -0.25 -25.42 2.57
N GLY A 8 -1.53 -25.70 2.86
CA GLY A 8 -2.60 -25.55 1.88
C GLY A 8 -2.67 -24.09 1.43
N ILE A 9 -3.02 -23.84 0.18
CA ILE A 9 -3.25 -22.50 -0.36
C ILE A 9 -4.74 -22.33 -0.57
N GLU A 10 -5.25 -21.17 -0.20
CA GLU A 10 -6.63 -20.79 -0.44
C GLU A 10 -6.73 -19.36 -0.95
N GLY A 11 -7.73 -19.15 -1.79
CA GLY A 11 -8.23 -17.84 -2.17
C GLY A 11 -9.13 -17.29 -1.08
N ARG A 12 -8.91 -16.03 -0.67
CA ARG A 12 -9.80 -15.30 0.25
C ARG A 12 -9.87 -13.82 -0.11
N ILE A 13 -10.98 -13.18 0.22
CA ILE A 13 -11.15 -11.73 0.09
C ILE A 13 -10.77 -11.06 1.41
N LEU A 14 -9.91 -10.04 1.34
CA LEU A 14 -9.45 -9.24 2.46
C LEU A 14 -9.83 -7.78 2.27
N GLU A 15 -10.27 -7.14 3.36
CA GLU A 15 -10.48 -5.69 3.43
C GLU A 15 -9.19 -5.03 3.90
N LEU A 16 -8.57 -4.28 2.99
CA LEU A 16 -7.46 -3.38 3.28
C LEU A 16 -7.99 -1.95 3.47
N GLY A 17 -7.15 -1.04 3.95
CA GLY A 17 -7.58 0.31 4.36
C GLY A 17 -8.35 1.12 3.32
N ASP A 18 -8.13 0.89 2.02
CA ASP A 18 -8.80 1.62 0.92
C ASP A 18 -9.49 0.72 -0.11
N ARG A 19 -9.45 -0.61 0.05
CA ARG A 19 -9.91 -1.56 -0.99
C ARG A 19 -10.13 -2.98 -0.48
N LEU A 20 -10.95 -3.74 -1.21
CA LEU A 20 -11.03 -5.19 -1.09
C LEU A 20 -10.02 -5.85 -2.06
N VAL A 21 -9.32 -6.88 -1.60
CA VAL A 21 -8.31 -7.61 -2.40
C VAL A 21 -8.59 -9.11 -2.31
N GLU A 22 -8.61 -9.78 -3.46
CA GLU A 22 -8.60 -11.25 -3.55
C GLU A 22 -7.14 -11.75 -3.47
N VAL A 23 -6.88 -12.67 -2.54
CA VAL A 23 -5.53 -13.07 -2.13
C VAL A 23 -5.43 -14.59 -2.13
N GLU A 24 -4.37 -15.12 -2.74
CA GLU A 24 -3.96 -16.52 -2.66
C GLU A 24 -2.87 -16.66 -1.59
N ALA A 25 -3.21 -17.29 -0.47
CA ALA A 25 -2.34 -17.34 0.71
C ALA A 25 -2.35 -18.72 1.41
N PRO A 26 -1.32 -19.01 2.23
CA PRO A 26 -1.34 -20.18 3.10
C PRO A 26 -2.58 -20.17 4.01
N ALA A 27 -3.38 -21.24 3.97
CA ALA A 27 -4.67 -21.36 4.64
C ALA A 27 -4.57 -21.12 6.15
N HIS A 28 -3.47 -21.52 6.77
CA HIS A 28 -3.23 -21.34 8.21
C HIS A 28 -2.77 -19.93 8.60
N PHE A 29 -2.56 -19.01 7.64
CA PHE A 29 -2.25 -17.63 7.96
C PHE A 29 -3.51 -16.91 8.41
N THR A 30 -3.40 -16.14 9.50
CA THR A 30 -4.45 -15.19 9.92
C THR A 30 -4.52 -14.02 8.95
N ASN A 31 -5.65 -13.32 8.89
CA ASN A 31 -5.79 -12.13 8.03
C ASN A 31 -4.70 -11.09 8.27
N ALA A 32 -4.42 -10.75 9.53
CA ALA A 32 -3.32 -9.85 9.90
C ALA A 32 -1.95 -10.32 9.39
N ARG A 33 -1.70 -11.64 9.38
CA ARG A 33 -0.47 -12.20 8.81
C ARG A 33 -0.47 -12.06 7.29
N VAL A 34 -1.59 -12.37 6.63
CA VAL A 34 -1.71 -12.20 5.18
C VAL A 34 -1.46 -10.74 4.77
N GLU A 35 -2.04 -9.77 5.46
CA GLU A 35 -1.81 -8.34 5.23
C GLU A 35 -0.33 -7.96 5.34
N ALA A 36 0.34 -8.39 6.42
CA ALA A 36 1.77 -8.16 6.59
C ALA A 36 2.61 -8.81 5.48
N TRP A 37 2.19 -9.96 4.97
CA TRP A 37 2.87 -10.63 3.86
C TRP A 37 2.57 -9.99 2.50
N ILE A 38 1.41 -9.36 2.30
CA ILE A 38 1.11 -8.53 1.14
C ILE A 38 2.05 -7.33 1.11
N ASP A 39 2.24 -6.65 2.25
CA ASP A 39 3.20 -5.55 2.39
C ASP A 39 4.62 -6.02 2.06
N TRP A 40 5.07 -7.14 2.67
CA TRP A 40 6.35 -7.78 2.35
C TRP A 40 6.52 -8.10 0.86
N ALA A 41 5.44 -8.54 0.19
CA ALA A 41 5.45 -8.90 -1.22
C ALA A 41 5.39 -7.69 -2.16
N GLY A 42 5.39 -6.46 -1.63
CA GLY A 42 5.27 -5.22 -2.41
C GLY A 42 3.86 -5.00 -2.95
N GLY A 43 2.84 -5.36 -2.18
CA GLY A 43 1.42 -5.20 -2.54
C GLY A 43 0.84 -6.33 -3.41
N ARG A 44 1.61 -7.39 -3.68
CA ARG A 44 1.14 -8.55 -4.46
C ARG A 44 0.23 -9.45 -3.63
N ALA A 45 -0.86 -9.88 -4.22
CA ALA A 45 -1.90 -10.69 -3.56
C ALA A 45 -1.71 -12.21 -3.74
N ASP A 46 -0.93 -12.65 -4.73
CA ASP A 46 -0.51 -14.06 -4.83
C ASP A 46 0.76 -14.28 -3.99
N LEU A 47 0.55 -14.64 -2.71
CA LEU A 47 1.63 -14.82 -1.75
C LEU A 47 2.42 -16.09 -2.05
N ALA A 48 1.78 -17.15 -2.55
CA ALA A 48 2.45 -18.39 -2.92
C ALA A 48 3.49 -18.15 -4.02
N ALA A 49 3.10 -17.45 -5.10
CA ALA A 49 4.01 -17.08 -6.18
C ALA A 49 5.09 -16.09 -5.69
N ALA A 50 4.73 -15.12 -4.85
CA ALA A 50 5.68 -14.17 -4.28
C ALA A 50 6.78 -14.86 -3.47
N ILE A 51 6.42 -15.82 -2.62
CA ILE A 51 7.34 -16.64 -1.82
C ILE A 51 8.25 -17.45 -2.73
N LEU A 52 7.66 -18.14 -3.71
CA LEU A 52 8.43 -18.99 -4.63
C LEU A 52 9.47 -18.17 -5.40
N GLN A 53 9.07 -17.03 -5.97
CA GLN A 53 9.97 -16.14 -6.71
C GLN A 53 11.11 -15.63 -5.81
N TYR A 54 10.80 -15.25 -4.57
CA TYR A 54 11.81 -14.82 -3.61
C TYR A 54 12.81 -15.96 -3.29
N ALA A 55 12.31 -17.16 -3.01
CA ALA A 55 13.13 -18.33 -2.72
C ALA A 55 14.06 -18.68 -3.89
N TYR A 56 13.57 -18.61 -5.13
CA TYR A 56 14.37 -18.77 -6.34
C TYR A 56 15.51 -17.75 -6.41
N ALA A 57 15.20 -16.45 -6.25
CA ALA A 57 16.19 -15.39 -6.28
C ALA A 57 17.24 -15.56 -5.17
N LEU A 58 16.81 -15.96 -3.97
CA LEU A 58 17.70 -16.18 -2.83
C LEU A 58 18.62 -17.38 -3.06
N ALA A 59 18.12 -18.49 -3.62
CA ALA A 59 18.94 -19.64 -3.97
C ALA A 59 19.98 -19.31 -5.06
N GLY A 60 19.62 -18.45 -6.03
CA GLY A 60 20.56 -17.91 -7.01
C GLY A 60 21.69 -17.11 -6.35
N LYS A 61 21.35 -16.23 -5.39
CA LYS A 61 22.34 -15.45 -4.62
C LYS A 61 23.25 -16.36 -3.76
N ALA A 62 22.70 -17.40 -3.16
CA ALA A 62 23.48 -18.37 -2.37
C ALA A 62 24.51 -19.10 -3.25
N GLN A 63 24.11 -19.54 -4.45
CA GLN A 63 25.02 -20.17 -5.42
C GLN A 63 26.12 -19.21 -5.88
N ALA A 64 25.78 -17.96 -6.21
CA ALA A 64 26.75 -16.95 -6.64
C ALA A 64 27.80 -16.64 -5.56
N LYS A 65 27.44 -16.82 -4.27
CA LYS A 65 28.34 -16.67 -3.12
C LYS A 65 29.08 -17.95 -2.73
N GLY A 66 28.92 -19.05 -3.48
CA GLY A 66 29.55 -20.34 -3.17
C GLY A 66 28.98 -21.05 -1.93
N LEU A 67 27.81 -20.63 -1.43
CA LEU A 67 27.17 -21.24 -0.25
C LEU A 67 26.48 -22.58 -0.58
N THR A 68 26.26 -22.85 -1.86
CA THR A 68 25.74 -24.13 -2.35
C THR A 68 26.76 -24.77 -3.28
N LYS A 69 27.15 -26.01 -2.96
CA LYS A 69 28.23 -26.75 -3.63
C LYS A 69 27.90 -27.17 -5.07
N ASP A 70 26.62 -27.33 -5.39
CA ASP A 70 26.14 -27.89 -6.65
C ASP A 70 24.65 -27.54 -6.89
N LEU A 71 24.12 -27.87 -8.07
CA LEU A 71 22.71 -27.63 -8.41
C LEU A 71 21.74 -28.35 -7.47
N LYS A 72 22.10 -29.53 -6.95
CA LYS A 72 21.26 -30.33 -6.06
C LYS A 72 21.09 -29.65 -4.70
N SER A 73 22.17 -29.13 -4.13
CA SER A 73 22.17 -28.37 -2.88
C SER A 73 21.49 -27.02 -3.04
N ARG A 74 21.63 -26.36 -4.19
CA ARG A 74 20.84 -25.16 -4.55
C ARG A 74 19.34 -25.44 -4.55
N THR A 75 18.91 -26.53 -5.19
CA THR A 75 17.50 -26.95 -5.25
C THR A 75 16.94 -27.27 -3.86
N LYS A 76 17.68 -28.06 -3.07
CA LYS A 76 17.29 -28.36 -1.67
C LYS A 76 17.16 -27.10 -0.82
N PHE A 77 18.09 -26.16 -0.96
CA PHE A 77 18.04 -24.88 -0.24
C PHE A 77 16.80 -24.07 -0.63
N ARG A 78 16.49 -23.95 -1.92
CA ARG A 78 15.28 -23.30 -2.42
C ARG A 78 14.01 -23.94 -1.85
N GLU A 79 13.92 -25.26 -1.87
CA GLU A 79 12.75 -26.00 -1.36
C GLU A 79 12.57 -25.78 0.14
N ALA A 80 13.64 -25.90 0.92
CA ALA A 80 13.61 -25.70 2.37
C ALA A 80 13.19 -24.27 2.74
N ILE A 81 13.71 -23.24 2.06
CA ILE A 81 13.30 -21.86 2.36
C ILE A 81 11.88 -21.56 1.90
N THR A 82 11.45 -22.13 0.77
CA THR A 82 10.06 -22.00 0.30
C THR A 82 9.11 -22.59 1.34
N GLU A 83 9.39 -23.82 1.80
CA GLU A 83 8.59 -24.49 2.82
C GLU A 83 8.55 -23.70 4.13
N ALA A 84 9.70 -23.27 4.65
CA ALA A 84 9.78 -22.49 5.88
C ALA A 84 8.99 -21.17 5.80
N MET A 85 9.01 -20.51 4.64
CA MET A 85 8.26 -19.28 4.40
C MET A 85 6.76 -19.54 4.25
N MET A 86 6.36 -20.57 3.51
CA MET A 86 4.95 -20.97 3.37
C MET A 86 4.34 -21.39 4.70
N LEU A 87 5.11 -22.02 5.58
CA LEU A 87 4.71 -22.33 6.95
C LEU A 87 4.64 -21.09 7.84
N GLY A 88 5.25 -19.98 7.45
CA GLY A 88 5.38 -18.77 8.26
C GLY A 88 6.39 -18.90 9.40
N ALA A 89 7.24 -19.93 9.38
CA ALA A 89 8.30 -20.15 10.37
C ALA A 89 9.46 -19.16 10.20
N VAL A 90 9.66 -18.66 8.98
CA VAL A 90 10.65 -17.63 8.66
C VAL A 90 9.96 -16.53 7.84
N ALA A 91 10.13 -15.29 8.27
CA ALA A 91 9.82 -14.11 7.47
C ALA A 91 11.13 -13.38 7.18
N ARG A 92 11.55 -13.35 5.92
CA ARG A 92 12.79 -12.70 5.50
C ARG A 92 12.49 -11.52 4.60
N THR A 93 12.66 -10.32 5.13
CA THR A 93 12.62 -9.09 4.35
C THR A 93 14.01 -8.81 3.73
N PRO A 94 14.11 -8.16 2.55
CA PRO A 94 15.33 -7.47 2.15
C PRO A 94 15.81 -6.54 3.26
N ALA A 95 17.11 -6.25 3.31
CA ALA A 95 17.60 -5.23 4.22
C ALA A 95 16.92 -3.90 3.87
N ALA A 96 16.07 -3.41 4.76
CA ALA A 96 15.53 -2.06 4.69
C ALA A 96 16.56 -1.08 5.28
N GLU A 97 16.46 0.18 4.88
CA GLU A 97 17.21 1.25 5.55
C GLU A 97 16.85 1.21 7.04
N PRO A 98 17.83 1.32 7.96
CA PRO A 98 17.55 1.36 9.38
C PRO A 98 16.48 2.41 9.64
N LEU A 99 15.45 2.05 10.42
CA LEU A 99 14.46 3.02 10.86
C LEU A 99 15.21 4.18 11.50
N ARG A 100 14.87 5.41 11.10
CA ARG A 100 15.40 6.60 11.76
C ARG A 100 14.97 6.53 13.21
N VAL A 101 15.91 6.21 14.09
CA VAL A 101 15.69 6.31 15.52
C VAL A 101 15.44 7.79 15.79
N LEU A 102 14.21 8.12 16.17
CA LEU A 102 13.91 9.47 16.63
C LEU A 102 14.76 9.71 17.87
N GLU A 103 15.55 10.80 17.86
CA GLU A 103 16.21 11.28 19.07
C GLU A 103 15.17 11.34 20.19
N PRO A 104 15.39 10.65 21.33
CA PRO A 104 14.44 10.64 22.43
C PRO A 104 14.12 12.06 22.88
N GLY A 105 12.84 12.39 23.02
CA GLY A 105 12.42 13.67 23.60
C GLY A 105 11.09 14.19 23.07
N ALA A 106 10.27 14.74 23.97
CA ALA A 106 8.96 15.30 23.66
C ALA A 106 9.02 16.30 22.49
N ALA A 107 10.03 17.17 22.45
CA ALA A 107 10.19 18.17 21.39
C ALA A 107 10.39 17.58 19.97
N SER A 108 11.03 16.40 19.85
CA SER A 108 11.18 15.73 18.55
C SER A 108 9.88 15.08 18.09
N LEU A 109 9.12 14.49 19.02
CA LEU A 109 7.79 13.95 18.75
C LEU A 109 6.78 15.06 18.41
N ASP A 110 6.83 16.20 19.11
CA ASP A 110 5.98 17.35 18.85
C ASP A 110 6.23 17.92 17.46
N ARG A 111 7.51 18.08 17.06
CA ARG A 111 7.87 18.52 15.70
C ARG A 111 7.38 17.56 14.62
N MET A 112 7.51 16.26 14.84
CA MET A 112 7.03 15.25 13.89
C MET A 112 5.50 15.27 13.79
N THR A 113 4.81 15.31 14.94
CA THR A 113 3.35 15.38 15.00
C THR A 113 2.84 16.66 14.32
N ALA A 114 3.47 17.80 14.58
CA ALA A 114 3.15 19.06 13.92
C ALA A 114 3.37 18.99 12.40
N SER A 115 4.45 18.34 11.94
CA SER A 115 4.72 18.14 10.50
C SER A 115 3.68 17.26 9.83
N GLN A 116 3.27 16.15 10.47
CA GLN A 116 2.23 15.27 9.95
C GLN A 116 0.87 15.97 9.89
N ARG A 117 0.45 16.59 11.00
CA ARG A 117 -0.80 17.37 11.06
C ARG A 117 -0.81 18.51 10.06
N GLY A 118 0.33 19.19 9.87
CA GLY A 118 0.46 20.24 8.87
C GLY A 118 0.27 19.73 7.45
N ARG A 119 0.83 18.56 7.11
CA ARG A 119 0.63 17.91 5.81
C ARG A 119 -0.82 17.48 5.58
N GLU A 120 -1.43 16.85 6.58
CA GLU A 120 -2.84 16.45 6.53
C GLU A 120 -3.76 17.66 6.35
N ALA A 121 -3.54 18.72 7.13
CA ALA A 121 -4.31 19.96 7.02
C ALA A 121 -4.13 20.64 5.66
N ALA A 122 -2.90 20.66 5.11
CA ALA A 122 -2.63 21.20 3.79
C ALA A 122 -3.34 20.40 2.68
N GLN A 123 -3.33 19.06 2.77
CA GLN A 123 -4.01 18.20 1.81
C GLN A 123 -5.54 18.36 1.88
N ALA A 124 -6.10 18.43 3.09
CA ALA A 124 -7.51 18.69 3.29
C ALA A 124 -7.93 20.07 2.75
N ALA A 125 -7.12 21.10 3.00
CA ALA A 125 -7.35 22.44 2.47
C ALA A 125 -7.29 22.48 0.94
N ALA A 126 -6.32 21.79 0.33
CA ALA A 126 -6.22 21.67 -1.13
C ALA A 126 -7.46 20.97 -1.72
N GLY A 127 -7.94 19.89 -1.08
CA GLY A 127 -9.18 19.21 -1.49
C GLY A 127 -10.41 20.10 -1.39
N LEU A 128 -10.56 20.85 -0.29
CA LEU A 128 -11.67 21.78 -0.10
C LEU A 128 -11.64 22.92 -1.13
N LEU A 129 -10.47 23.49 -1.39
CA LEU A 129 -10.29 24.53 -2.42
C LEU A 129 -10.63 23.99 -3.81
N GLY A 130 -10.14 22.79 -4.14
CA GLY A 130 -10.46 22.11 -5.39
C GLY A 130 -11.96 21.92 -5.58
N ALA A 131 -12.67 21.46 -4.55
CA ALA A 131 -14.12 21.30 -4.59
C ALA A 131 -14.87 22.62 -4.79
N ARG A 132 -14.43 23.70 -4.13
CA ARG A 132 -15.01 25.05 -4.28
C ARG A 132 -14.81 25.58 -5.70
N LEU A 133 -13.62 25.43 -6.27
CA LEU A 133 -13.32 25.83 -7.65
C LEU A 133 -14.14 25.01 -8.66
N GLN A 134 -14.28 23.70 -8.42
CA GLN A 134 -15.11 22.85 -9.27
C GLN A 134 -16.58 23.30 -9.23
N ALA A 135 -17.11 23.68 -8.06
CA ALA A 135 -18.48 24.19 -7.93
C ALA A 135 -18.70 25.50 -8.73
N VAL A 136 -17.70 26.37 -8.79
CA VAL A 136 -17.73 27.58 -9.63
C VAL A 136 -17.80 27.21 -11.12
N MET A 137 -16.95 26.28 -11.56
CA MET A 137 -16.96 25.79 -12.94
C MET A 137 -18.29 25.14 -13.32
N ASP A 138 -18.81 24.28 -12.45
CA ASP A 138 -20.09 23.60 -12.64
C ASP A 138 -21.25 24.59 -12.72
N ALA A 139 -21.23 25.66 -11.92
CA ALA A 139 -22.28 26.68 -11.94
C ALA A 139 -22.34 27.45 -13.28
N VAL A 140 -21.20 27.64 -13.95
CA VAL A 140 -21.16 28.24 -15.29
C VAL A 140 -21.57 27.22 -16.35
N LEU A 141 -21.03 25.99 -16.29
CA LEU A 141 -21.25 24.96 -17.32
C LEU A 141 -22.69 24.44 -17.35
N ARG A 142 -23.40 24.42 -16.22
CA ARG A 142 -24.79 23.95 -16.14
C ARG A 142 -25.83 25.05 -16.36
N CYS A 143 -25.40 26.28 -16.57
CA CYS A 143 -26.31 27.39 -16.83
C CYS A 143 -26.83 27.33 -18.27
N GLU A 144 -28.15 27.47 -18.46
CA GLU A 144 -28.82 27.36 -19.77
C GLU A 144 -28.93 28.71 -20.52
N GLY A 145 -28.26 29.75 -20.03
CA GLY A 145 -28.27 31.09 -20.61
C GLY A 145 -27.19 31.33 -21.67
N GLY A 146 -27.15 32.55 -22.22
CA GLY A 146 -26.04 32.98 -23.07
C GLY A 146 -24.71 33.03 -22.28
N PRO A 147 -23.54 32.81 -22.93
CA PRO A 147 -22.25 32.72 -22.24
C PRO A 147 -21.95 33.87 -21.29
N GLU A 148 -22.25 35.11 -21.69
CA GLU A 148 -22.04 36.28 -20.84
C GLU A 148 -22.96 36.32 -19.61
N ALA A 149 -24.21 35.85 -19.74
CA ALA A 149 -25.14 35.79 -18.62
C ALA A 149 -24.77 34.67 -17.63
N CYS A 150 -24.22 33.55 -18.13
CA CYS A 150 -23.81 32.43 -17.29
C CYS A 150 -22.51 32.68 -16.53
N ALA A 151 -21.63 33.54 -17.06
CA ALA A 151 -20.39 33.96 -16.41
C ALA A 151 -20.57 35.18 -15.47
N ASP A 152 -21.73 35.83 -15.47
CA ASP A 152 -22.03 37.00 -14.62
C ASP A 152 -22.70 36.56 -13.30
N PRO A 153 -22.05 36.72 -12.13
CA PRO A 153 -22.63 36.37 -10.83
C PRO A 153 -23.92 37.15 -10.50
N ALA A 154 -24.14 38.34 -11.06
CA ALA A 154 -25.38 39.09 -10.85
C ALA A 154 -26.58 38.46 -11.57
N ARG A 155 -26.31 37.63 -12.59
CA ARG A 155 -27.31 36.98 -13.45
C ARG A 155 -27.36 35.46 -13.28
N ASN A 156 -26.32 34.86 -12.70
CA ASN A 156 -26.24 33.45 -12.34
C ASN A 156 -26.13 33.29 -10.80
N THR A 157 -27.26 33.03 -10.14
CA THR A 157 -27.32 32.88 -8.68
C THR A 157 -26.61 31.63 -8.16
N SER A 158 -26.42 30.61 -9.00
CA SER A 158 -25.61 29.44 -8.66
C SER A 158 -24.13 29.82 -8.61
N LEU A 159 -23.68 30.62 -9.59
CA LEU A 159 -22.32 31.14 -9.64
C LEU A 159 -22.04 32.09 -8.47
N ALA A 160 -22.96 32.99 -8.13
CA ALA A 160 -22.81 33.89 -6.98
C ALA A 160 -22.57 33.12 -5.67
N ARG A 161 -23.37 32.08 -5.42
CA ARG A 161 -23.23 31.24 -4.23
C ARG A 161 -21.92 30.44 -4.23
N ALA A 162 -21.53 29.89 -5.38
CA ALA A 162 -20.28 29.15 -5.51
C ALA A 162 -19.05 30.06 -5.31
N ALA A 163 -19.10 31.28 -5.86
CA ALA A 163 -18.03 32.27 -5.71
C ALA A 163 -17.88 32.76 -4.26
N GLU A 164 -18.98 33.01 -3.55
CA GLU A 164 -18.93 33.36 -2.12
C GLU A 164 -18.36 32.22 -1.28
N ALA A 165 -18.77 30.98 -1.56
CA ALA A 165 -18.22 29.80 -0.89
C ALA A 165 -16.74 29.54 -1.22
N ALA A 166 -16.22 30.07 -2.32
CA ALA A 166 -14.82 29.94 -2.74
C ALA A 166 -13.88 30.99 -2.12
N ARG A 167 -14.44 32.03 -1.50
CA ARG A 167 -13.71 33.11 -0.81
C ARG A 167 -13.18 32.67 0.55
#